data_AF-A0A6F8YKM5-F1
#
_entry.id   AF-A0A6F8YKM5-F1
#
_cell.length_a   1.000
_cell.length_b   1.000
_cell.length_c   1.000
_cell.angle_alpha   90.00
_cell.angle_beta   90.00
_cell.angle_gamma   90.00
#
_symmetry.space_group_name_H-M   'P 1'
#
loop_
_entity.id
_entity.type
_entity.pdbx_description
1 polymer ?
#
loop_
_entity_poly.entity_id
_entity_poly.type
_entity_poly.pdbx_seq_one_letter_code
_entity_poly.pdbx_strand_id
1 'polypeptide(L)'
;MTPDNELDSGQMITEVLDGVAALAEGDDSLGAELAGATMLATVSAAGDDLVPVVVQQLIPQVEGRPGPGALALLMAVSSVASGTHDEVATAAAGAAERLAAMGVPKPRWAAELAEPLRTGDRLWLQDPGETLSLLVGSFQRAGRGHAFIVTVDHQECGAAADIFFVHADQLPEVLEGIAEDGLVVRTHGLDPAEFRWYVEDALDARAVHDEEDPLDAHFALLGDADPDPEDAGPADLFEEDGDEGPPYEVMAALVRARLTTLPRPRRPAGVRGHHETATEAAAAVRGRPPVHAAGPTRQT
;
A
#
# COMPACT_ATOMS: atom_id res chain seq x y z
N MET A 1 -28.49 11.11 33.33
CA MET A 1 -27.42 10.11 33.32
C MET A 1 -27.89 8.99 32.42
N THR A 2 -27.71 9.17 31.12
CA THR A 2 -28.06 8.21 30.07
C THR A 2 -26.95 7.14 30.04
N PRO A 3 -27.30 5.84 30.06
CA PRO A 3 -26.30 4.78 30.02
C PRO A 3 -25.69 4.70 28.63
N ASP A 4 -24.36 4.62 28.62
CA ASP A 4 -23.47 3.96 27.66
C ASP A 4 -23.93 3.83 26.20
N ASN A 5 -23.34 4.67 25.37
CA ASN A 5 -23.21 4.47 23.93
C ASN A 5 -22.09 3.42 23.68
N GLU A 6 -22.27 2.20 24.21
CA GLU A 6 -21.44 1.06 23.79
C GLU A 6 -21.80 0.76 22.33
N LEU A 7 -20.87 1.06 21.42
CA LEU A 7 -20.98 0.68 20.02
C LEU A 7 -21.18 -0.84 19.93
N ASP A 8 -22.36 -1.29 19.49
CA ASP A 8 -22.65 -2.70 19.28
C ASP A 8 -21.81 -3.21 18.11
N SER A 9 -20.79 -4.03 18.39
CA SER A 9 -19.97 -4.69 17.35
C SER A 9 -20.84 -5.47 16.35
N GLY A 10 -21.99 -5.96 16.81
CA GLY A 10 -23.04 -6.55 15.99
C GLY A 10 -23.50 -5.59 14.89
N GLN A 11 -23.90 -4.39 15.28
CA GLN A 11 -24.36 -3.34 14.38
C GLN A 11 -23.24 -2.84 13.46
N MET A 12 -22.05 -2.57 13.98
CA MET A 12 -20.92 -2.09 13.17
C MET A 12 -20.56 -3.06 12.03
N ILE A 13 -20.53 -4.37 12.31
CA ILE A 13 -20.25 -5.35 11.25
C ILE A 13 -21.38 -5.38 10.22
N THR A 14 -22.63 -5.14 10.62
CA THR A 14 -23.74 -5.07 9.65
C THR A 14 -23.57 -3.85 8.74
N GLU A 15 -23.24 -2.70 9.30
CA GLU A 15 -22.96 -1.48 8.54
C GLU A 15 -21.78 -1.65 7.58
N VAL A 16 -20.70 -2.31 8.02
CA VAL A 16 -19.57 -2.68 7.13
C VAL A 16 -20.03 -3.62 6.03
N LEU A 17 -20.81 -4.66 6.36
CA LEU A 17 -21.31 -5.63 5.38
C LEU A 17 -22.28 -5.03 4.36
N ASP A 18 -23.08 -4.06 4.78
CA ASP A 18 -23.96 -3.31 3.89
C ASP A 18 -23.14 -2.37 2.99
N GLY A 19 -22.10 -1.73 3.53
CA GLY A 19 -21.16 -0.91 2.77
C GLY A 19 -20.40 -1.72 1.71
N VAL A 20 -19.97 -2.95 2.04
CA VAL A 20 -19.30 -3.85 1.09
C VAL A 20 -20.27 -4.65 0.21
N ALA A 21 -21.59 -4.54 0.39
CA ALA A 21 -22.54 -5.20 -0.50
C ALA A 21 -22.41 -4.68 -1.95
N ALA A 22 -22.12 -3.38 -2.10
CA ALA A 22 -21.79 -2.77 -3.39
C ALA A 22 -20.58 -3.44 -4.07
N LEU A 23 -19.63 -3.98 -3.29
CA LEU A 23 -18.49 -4.75 -3.80
C LEU A 23 -18.93 -6.00 -4.55
N ALA A 24 -19.98 -6.67 -4.09
CA ALA A 24 -20.51 -7.87 -4.74
C ALA A 24 -21.15 -7.56 -6.11
N GLU A 25 -21.57 -6.31 -6.32
CA GLU A 25 -22.19 -5.81 -7.56
C GLU A 25 -21.17 -5.22 -8.54
N GLY A 26 -19.94 -4.96 -8.10
CA GLY A 26 -18.87 -4.40 -8.94
C GLY A 26 -18.51 -5.26 -10.15
N ASP A 27 -17.95 -4.60 -11.16
CA ASP A 27 -17.64 -5.22 -12.47
C ASP A 27 -16.16 -5.59 -12.68
N ASP A 28 -15.24 -5.15 -11.79
CA ASP A 28 -13.80 -5.44 -11.89
C ASP A 28 -13.24 -6.01 -10.57
N SER A 29 -12.38 -7.03 -10.71
CA SER A 29 -11.54 -7.58 -9.65
C SER A 29 -10.62 -6.56 -8.97
N LEU A 30 -10.18 -5.48 -9.64
CA LEU A 30 -9.34 -4.45 -8.99
C LEU A 30 -10.07 -3.75 -7.84
N GLY A 31 -11.36 -3.43 -8.02
CA GLY A 31 -12.16 -2.84 -6.93
C GLY A 31 -12.28 -3.77 -5.72
N ALA A 32 -12.37 -5.08 -5.95
CA ALA A 32 -12.33 -6.08 -4.89
C ALA A 32 -10.96 -6.13 -4.20
N GLU A 33 -9.86 -6.10 -4.95
CA GLU A 33 -8.51 -6.05 -4.39
C GLU A 33 -8.30 -4.77 -3.56
N LEU A 34 -8.76 -3.61 -4.02
CA LEU A 34 -8.69 -2.34 -3.27
C LEU A 34 -9.50 -2.36 -1.96
N ALA A 35 -10.71 -2.93 -1.98
CA ALA A 35 -11.50 -3.10 -0.77
C ALA A 35 -10.82 -4.06 0.24
N GLY A 36 -10.23 -5.14 -0.27
CA GLY A 36 -9.41 -6.04 0.56
C GLY A 36 -8.18 -5.33 1.13
N ALA A 37 -7.51 -4.51 0.32
CA ALA A 37 -6.34 -3.74 0.73
C ALA A 37 -6.68 -2.68 1.77
N THR A 38 -7.87 -2.08 1.71
CA THR A 38 -8.38 -1.15 2.72
C THR A 38 -8.49 -1.82 4.09
N MET A 39 -9.04 -3.03 4.11
CA MET A 39 -9.13 -3.82 5.34
C MET A 39 -7.73 -4.15 5.88
N LEU A 40 -6.78 -4.52 5.02
CA LEU A 40 -5.42 -4.83 5.44
C LEU A 40 -4.65 -3.62 5.94
N ALA A 41 -4.75 -2.48 5.26
CA ALA A 41 -4.15 -1.22 5.71
C ALA A 41 -4.63 -0.88 7.13
N THR A 42 -5.93 -1.08 7.42
CA THR A 42 -6.48 -0.91 8.78
C THR A 42 -5.84 -1.88 9.78
N VAL A 43 -5.63 -3.14 9.38
CA VAL A 43 -4.99 -4.15 10.24
C VAL A 43 -3.53 -3.81 10.51
N SER A 44 -2.78 -3.40 9.48
CA SER A 44 -1.38 -3.01 9.59
C SER A 44 -1.21 -1.76 10.43
N ALA A 45 -2.07 -0.74 10.25
CA ALA A 45 -2.04 0.49 11.05
C ALA A 45 -2.32 0.24 12.55
N ALA A 46 -3.14 -0.77 12.87
CA ALA A 46 -3.39 -1.18 14.25
C ALA A 46 -2.28 -2.09 14.83
N GLY A 47 -1.34 -2.54 14.00
CA GLY A 47 -0.21 -3.40 14.36
C GLY A 47 -0.51 -4.90 14.35
N ASP A 48 0.55 -5.70 14.34
CA ASP A 48 0.50 -7.16 14.22
C ASP A 48 -0.30 -7.85 15.34
N ASP A 49 -0.44 -7.21 16.50
CA ASP A 49 -1.27 -7.70 17.61
C ASP A 49 -2.77 -7.82 17.25
N LEU A 50 -3.22 -7.14 16.18
CA LEU A 50 -4.59 -7.24 15.69
C LEU A 50 -4.80 -8.48 14.80
N VAL A 51 -3.75 -9.09 14.23
CA VAL A 51 -3.88 -10.27 13.35
C VAL A 51 -4.64 -11.42 14.02
N PRO A 52 -4.33 -11.84 15.27
CA PRO A 52 -5.10 -12.87 15.95
C PRO A 52 -6.57 -12.49 16.15
N VAL A 53 -6.87 -11.21 16.39
CA VAL A 53 -8.25 -10.72 16.58
C VAL A 53 -9.04 -10.83 15.28
N VAL A 54 -8.43 -10.45 14.16
CA VAL A 54 -9.05 -10.58 12.82
C VAL A 54 -9.36 -12.05 12.53
N VAL A 55 -8.39 -12.94 12.73
CA VAL A 55 -8.52 -14.37 12.44
C VAL A 55 -9.54 -15.06 13.36
N GLN A 56 -9.49 -14.78 14.66
CA GLN A 56 -10.27 -15.52 15.66
C GLN A 56 -11.65 -14.92 15.94
N GLN A 57 -11.86 -13.64 15.65
CA GLN A 57 -13.09 -12.94 16.00
C GLN A 57 -13.79 -12.35 14.79
N LEU A 58 -13.10 -11.53 13.98
CA LEU A 58 -13.76 -10.81 12.90
C LEU A 58 -14.19 -11.73 11.75
N ILE A 59 -13.27 -12.56 11.23
CA ILE A 59 -13.56 -13.48 10.13
C ILE A 59 -14.73 -14.43 10.49
N PRO A 60 -14.77 -15.07 11.68
CA PRO A 60 -15.92 -15.86 12.11
C PRO A 60 -17.22 -15.06 12.24
N GLN A 61 -17.16 -13.79 12.66
CA GLN A 61 -18.36 -12.95 12.75
C GLN A 61 -18.93 -12.58 11.38
N VAL A 62 -18.06 -12.29 10.40
CA VAL A 62 -18.44 -12.08 9.00
C VAL A 62 -19.04 -13.35 8.41
N GLU A 63 -18.40 -14.50 8.63
CA GLU A 63 -18.90 -15.81 8.17
C GLU A 63 -20.26 -16.16 8.80
N GLY A 64 -20.47 -15.79 10.07
CA GLY A 64 -21.73 -15.99 10.79
C GLY A 64 -22.93 -15.23 10.22
N ARG A 65 -22.73 -14.39 9.19
CA ARG A 65 -23.76 -13.62 8.49
C ARG A 65 -23.75 -13.95 6.99
N PRO A 66 -24.28 -15.12 6.59
CA PRO A 66 -24.20 -15.56 5.21
C PRO A 66 -24.92 -14.58 4.27
N GLY A 67 -24.17 -14.01 3.33
CA GLY A 67 -24.70 -13.09 2.33
C GLY A 67 -23.66 -12.73 1.27
N PRO A 68 -24.07 -12.16 0.13
CA PRO A 68 -23.15 -11.79 -0.95
C PRO A 68 -22.02 -10.87 -0.51
N GLY A 69 -22.31 -9.86 0.34
CA GLY A 69 -21.31 -8.94 0.87
C GLY A 69 -20.26 -9.63 1.75
N ALA A 70 -20.68 -10.56 2.63
CA ALA A 70 -19.75 -11.33 3.46
C ALA A 70 -18.82 -12.21 2.62
N LEU A 71 -19.36 -12.89 1.60
CA LEU A 71 -18.54 -13.67 0.67
C LEU A 71 -17.59 -12.79 -0.14
N ALA A 72 -18.07 -11.66 -0.67
CA ALA A 72 -17.27 -10.69 -1.41
C ALA A 72 -16.10 -10.16 -0.58
N LEU A 73 -16.35 -9.73 0.66
CA LEU A 73 -15.31 -9.23 1.57
C LEU A 73 -14.25 -10.29 1.88
N LEU A 74 -14.66 -11.51 2.22
CA LEU A 74 -13.71 -12.58 2.55
C LEU A 74 -12.86 -12.97 1.34
N MET A 75 -13.44 -12.99 0.13
CA MET A 75 -12.68 -13.21 -1.11
C MET A 75 -11.69 -12.07 -1.37
N ALA A 76 -12.14 -10.81 -1.24
CA ALA A 76 -11.31 -9.61 -1.37
C ALA A 76 -10.11 -9.64 -0.42
N VAL A 77 -10.34 -9.80 0.89
CA VAL A 77 -9.30 -9.88 1.92
C VAL A 77 -8.32 -11.01 1.62
N SER A 78 -8.82 -12.22 1.28
CA SER A 78 -7.94 -13.36 1.00
C SER A 78 -7.01 -13.13 -0.20
N SER A 79 -7.44 -12.34 -1.18
CA SER A 79 -6.70 -12.10 -2.42
C SER A 79 -5.48 -11.20 -2.24
N VAL A 80 -5.53 -10.29 -1.27
CA VAL A 80 -4.46 -9.33 -1.00
C VAL A 80 -3.65 -9.68 0.25
N ALA A 81 -4.18 -10.48 1.17
CA ALA A 81 -3.48 -10.82 2.42
C ALA A 81 -2.34 -11.81 2.23
N SER A 82 -2.31 -12.52 1.10
CA SER A 82 -1.29 -13.53 0.81
C SER A 82 0.09 -12.89 0.72
N GLY A 83 1.07 -13.45 1.46
CA GLY A 83 2.45 -12.99 1.51
C GLY A 83 2.74 -11.86 2.50
N THR A 84 1.72 -11.20 3.04
CA THR A 84 1.85 -10.21 4.13
C THR A 84 1.29 -10.76 5.44
N HIS A 85 0.05 -11.25 5.41
CA HIS A 85 -0.64 -11.84 6.56
C HIS A 85 -1.25 -13.20 6.16
N ASP A 86 -0.39 -14.20 5.97
CA ASP A 86 -0.78 -15.54 5.47
C ASP A 86 -1.88 -16.21 6.32
N GLU A 87 -1.90 -15.95 7.63
CA GLU A 87 -2.94 -16.44 8.54
C GLU A 87 -4.31 -15.82 8.23
N VAL A 88 -4.34 -14.51 7.97
CA VAL A 88 -5.57 -13.78 7.56
C VAL A 88 -6.04 -14.28 6.20
N ALA A 89 -5.11 -14.42 5.23
CA ALA A 89 -5.42 -14.94 3.91
C ALA A 89 -6.07 -16.33 3.99
N THR A 90 -5.46 -17.25 4.74
CA THR A 90 -5.92 -18.62 4.90
C THR A 90 -7.28 -18.68 5.59
N ALA A 91 -7.46 -17.92 6.67
CA ALA A 91 -8.73 -17.87 7.40
C ALA A 91 -9.87 -17.31 6.54
N ALA A 92 -9.61 -16.22 5.82
CA ALA A 92 -10.59 -15.56 4.96
C ALA A 92 -10.97 -16.45 3.76
N ALA A 93 -9.99 -17.07 3.11
CA ALA A 93 -10.24 -18.01 2.01
C ALA A 93 -11.09 -19.21 2.48
N GLY A 94 -10.73 -19.82 3.62
CA GLY A 94 -11.50 -20.94 4.18
C GLY A 94 -12.94 -20.55 4.55
N ALA A 95 -13.16 -19.34 5.08
CA ALA A 95 -14.51 -18.84 5.38
C ALA A 95 -15.31 -18.56 4.10
N ALA A 96 -14.69 -17.95 3.08
CA ALA A 96 -15.32 -17.73 1.77
C ALA A 96 -15.74 -19.05 1.11
N GLU A 97 -14.90 -20.09 1.17
CA GLU A 97 -15.23 -21.42 0.66
C GLU A 97 -16.44 -22.03 1.37
N ARG A 98 -16.53 -21.89 2.70
CA ARG A 98 -17.67 -22.39 3.49
C ARG A 98 -18.95 -21.63 3.15
N LEU A 99 -18.91 -20.30 3.02
CA LEU A 99 -20.07 -19.51 2.56
C LEU A 99 -20.53 -19.94 1.16
N ALA A 100 -19.60 -20.13 0.23
CA ALA A 100 -19.91 -20.61 -1.12
C ALA A 100 -20.52 -22.02 -1.11
N ALA A 101 -20.03 -22.92 -0.25
CA ALA A 101 -20.57 -24.26 -0.07
C ALA A 101 -22.00 -24.27 0.51
N MET A 102 -22.38 -23.23 1.26
CA MET A 102 -23.76 -23.00 1.71
C MET A 102 -24.68 -22.43 0.62
N GLY A 103 -24.15 -22.18 -0.58
CA GLY A 103 -24.93 -21.68 -1.72
C GLY A 103 -25.03 -20.16 -1.79
N VAL A 104 -24.22 -19.41 -1.02
CA VAL A 104 -24.12 -17.96 -1.19
C VAL A 104 -23.60 -17.66 -2.61
N PRO A 105 -24.29 -16.85 -3.42
CA PRO A 105 -23.86 -16.54 -4.78
C PRO A 105 -22.50 -15.83 -4.79
N LYS A 106 -21.57 -16.32 -5.63
CA LYS A 106 -20.28 -15.66 -5.84
C LYS A 106 -20.45 -14.35 -6.62
N PRO A 107 -19.68 -13.30 -6.31
CA PRO A 107 -19.61 -12.09 -7.14
C PRO A 107 -19.16 -12.39 -8.58
N ARG A 108 -19.48 -11.51 -9.53
CA ARG A 108 -19.12 -11.69 -10.94
C ARG A 108 -17.61 -11.75 -11.16
N TRP A 109 -16.88 -10.87 -10.48
CA TRP A 109 -15.41 -10.82 -10.51
C TRP A 109 -14.74 -12.01 -9.82
N ALA A 110 -15.47 -12.89 -9.12
CA ALA A 110 -14.88 -14.02 -8.39
C ALA A 110 -14.09 -14.97 -9.29
N ALA A 111 -14.56 -15.19 -10.52
CA ALA A 111 -13.84 -16.02 -11.50
C ALA A 111 -12.58 -15.31 -12.00
N GLU A 112 -12.66 -13.98 -12.22
CA GLU A 112 -11.50 -13.18 -12.60
C GLU A 112 -10.42 -13.22 -11.52
N LEU A 113 -10.81 -13.03 -10.25
CA LEU A 113 -9.89 -13.03 -9.10
C LEU A 113 -9.18 -14.38 -8.89
N ALA A 114 -9.83 -15.48 -9.29
CA ALA A 114 -9.25 -16.82 -9.21
C ALA A 114 -8.20 -17.11 -10.30
N GLU A 115 -8.17 -16.33 -11.39
CA GLU A 115 -7.14 -16.47 -12.41
C GLU A 115 -5.78 -16.00 -11.90
N PRO A 116 -4.66 -16.66 -12.26
CA PRO A 116 -3.33 -16.22 -11.85
C PRO A 116 -3.00 -14.81 -12.32
N LEU A 117 -2.44 -13.99 -11.43
CA LEU A 117 -1.89 -12.69 -11.78
C LEU A 117 -0.58 -12.90 -12.56
N ARG A 118 -0.45 -12.25 -13.72
CA ARG A 118 0.74 -12.30 -14.57
C ARG A 118 1.41 -10.94 -14.57
N THR A 119 2.73 -10.91 -14.53
CA THR A 119 3.50 -9.66 -14.52
C THR A 119 3.84 -9.23 -15.94
N GLY A 120 3.68 -7.93 -16.21
CA GLY A 120 3.87 -7.28 -17.52
C GLY A 120 5.19 -6.52 -17.60
N ASP A 121 5.16 -5.26 -17.98
CA ASP A 121 6.30 -4.35 -17.96
C ASP A 121 6.76 -3.99 -16.54
N ARG A 122 8.07 -3.73 -16.40
CA ARG A 122 8.76 -3.31 -15.18
C ARG A 122 9.79 -2.27 -15.56
N LEU A 123 9.46 -1.01 -15.34
CA LEU A 123 10.27 0.11 -15.81
C LEU A 123 10.75 0.93 -14.61
N TRP A 124 11.96 1.46 -14.75
CA TRP A 124 12.49 2.49 -13.89
C TRP A 124 12.78 3.72 -14.75
N LEU A 125 12.13 4.80 -14.39
CA LEU A 125 12.18 6.09 -15.05
C LEU A 125 12.93 7.01 -14.10
N GLN A 126 14.04 7.59 -14.54
CA GLN A 126 14.84 8.51 -13.73
C GLN A 126 14.89 9.88 -14.35
N ASP A 127 14.69 10.91 -13.53
CA ASP A 127 14.96 12.28 -13.91
C ASP A 127 16.48 12.54 -14.01
N PRO A 128 16.93 13.53 -14.79
CA PRO A 128 18.36 13.81 -14.95
C PRO A 128 19.05 14.33 -13.68
N GLY A 129 18.29 14.91 -12.75
CA GLY A 129 18.77 15.43 -11.47
C GLY A 129 18.90 14.38 -10.39
N GLU A 130 18.42 13.15 -10.63
CA GLU A 130 18.35 12.06 -9.65
C GLU A 130 17.61 12.47 -8.37
N THR A 131 16.66 13.41 -8.48
CA THR A 131 15.80 13.86 -7.37
C THR A 131 14.53 13.04 -7.30
N LEU A 132 14.02 12.58 -8.44
CA LEU A 132 12.77 11.83 -8.55
C LEU A 132 12.95 10.59 -9.42
N SER A 133 12.27 9.51 -9.09
CA SER A 133 12.17 8.37 -10.00
C SER A 133 10.77 7.79 -10.00
N LEU A 134 10.38 7.19 -11.13
CA LEU A 134 9.15 6.42 -11.21
C LEU A 134 9.48 4.94 -11.39
N LEU A 135 8.88 4.10 -10.54
CA LEU A 135 8.90 2.66 -10.68
C LEU A 135 7.54 2.21 -11.20
N VAL A 136 7.51 1.68 -12.41
CA VAL A 136 6.27 1.30 -13.10
C VAL A 136 6.20 -0.20 -13.22
N GLY A 137 5.14 -0.80 -12.70
CA GLY A 137 4.87 -2.23 -12.85
C GLY A 137 3.48 -2.47 -13.43
N SER A 138 3.37 -3.37 -14.40
CA SER A 138 2.05 -3.81 -14.88
C SER A 138 1.77 -5.26 -14.55
N PHE A 139 0.48 -5.56 -14.41
CA PHE A 139 -0.04 -6.89 -14.16
C PHE A 139 -1.27 -7.15 -15.01
N GLN A 140 -1.53 -8.42 -15.28
CA GLN A 140 -2.70 -8.87 -16.01
C GLN A 140 -3.38 -10.02 -15.28
N ARG A 141 -4.70 -9.95 -15.16
CA ARG A 141 -5.55 -11.00 -14.63
C ARG A 141 -6.80 -11.15 -15.49
N ALA A 142 -7.16 -12.37 -15.86
CA ALA A 142 -8.36 -12.66 -16.66
C ALA A 142 -8.52 -11.79 -17.93
N GLY A 143 -7.40 -11.42 -18.56
CA GLY A 143 -7.39 -10.56 -19.75
C GLY A 143 -7.39 -9.05 -19.46
N ARG A 144 -7.69 -8.61 -18.24
CA ARG A 144 -7.62 -7.21 -17.80
C ARG A 144 -6.21 -6.87 -17.35
N GLY A 145 -5.69 -5.75 -17.84
CA GLY A 145 -4.37 -5.23 -17.46
C GLY A 145 -4.50 -3.98 -16.61
N HIS A 146 -3.71 -3.90 -15.55
CA HIS A 146 -3.55 -2.70 -14.72
C HIS A 146 -2.06 -2.44 -14.53
N ALA A 147 -1.69 -1.17 -14.44
CA ALA A 147 -0.36 -0.74 -14.05
C ALA A 147 -0.43 0.05 -12.75
N PHE A 148 0.67 0.02 -12.00
CA PHE A 148 0.89 0.93 -10.90
C PHE A 148 2.18 1.71 -11.15
N ILE A 149 2.21 2.94 -10.67
CA ILE A 149 3.34 3.86 -10.74
C ILE A 149 3.65 4.25 -9.30
N VAL A 150 4.90 4.02 -8.86
CA VAL A 150 5.40 4.51 -7.58
C VAL A 150 6.35 5.65 -7.84
N THR A 151 6.01 6.82 -7.32
CA THR A 151 6.89 7.99 -7.31
C THR A 151 7.86 7.85 -6.15
N VAL A 152 9.16 7.98 -6.42
CA VAL A 152 10.24 7.81 -5.44
C VAL A 152 10.97 9.13 -5.29
N ASP A 153 10.93 9.71 -4.10
CA ASP A 153 11.63 10.94 -3.75
C ASP A 153 13.01 10.61 -3.17
N HIS A 154 14.07 10.96 -3.91
CA HIS A 154 15.45 10.72 -3.47
C HIS A 154 15.98 11.80 -2.51
N GLN A 155 15.29 12.94 -2.38
CA GLN A 155 15.57 13.92 -1.33
C GLN A 155 15.07 13.42 0.03
N GLU A 156 13.97 12.65 0.05
CA GLU A 156 13.44 11.97 1.23
C GLU A 156 13.94 10.54 1.35
N CYS A 157 15.26 10.38 1.22
CA CYS A 157 15.89 9.08 1.38
C CYS A 157 15.25 7.98 0.51
N GLY A 158 14.83 8.26 -0.72
CA GLY A 158 14.27 7.25 -1.61
C GLY A 158 12.88 6.73 -1.19
N ALA A 159 12.14 7.47 -0.37
CA ALA A 159 10.79 7.09 0.04
C ALA A 159 9.82 7.10 -1.15
N ALA A 160 8.86 6.17 -1.13
CA ALA A 160 7.70 6.26 -1.99
C ALA A 160 6.85 7.47 -1.56
N ALA A 161 6.74 8.46 -2.43
CA ALA A 161 5.91 9.64 -2.23
C ALA A 161 4.44 9.33 -2.53
N ASP A 162 4.18 8.80 -3.73
CA ASP A 162 2.82 8.51 -4.22
C ASP A 162 2.73 7.18 -4.96
N ILE A 163 1.51 6.64 -5.02
CA ILE A 163 1.19 5.41 -5.75
C ILE A 163 -0.09 5.60 -6.56
N PHE A 164 0.01 5.44 -7.87
CA PHE A 164 -1.13 5.53 -8.78
C PHE A 164 -1.41 4.18 -9.42
N PHE A 165 -2.69 3.88 -9.67
CA PHE A 165 -3.11 2.74 -10.49
C PHE A 165 -3.83 3.23 -11.73
N VAL A 166 -3.49 2.66 -12.87
CA VAL A 166 -4.08 2.99 -14.18
C VAL A 166 -4.41 1.70 -14.92
N HIS A 167 -5.31 1.77 -15.90
CA HIS A 167 -5.44 0.64 -16.82
C HIS A 167 -4.17 0.50 -17.67
N ALA A 168 -3.77 -0.73 -17.97
CA ALA A 168 -2.50 -0.98 -18.67
C ALA A 168 -2.48 -0.40 -20.09
N ASP A 169 -3.64 -0.19 -20.72
CA ASP A 169 -3.77 0.45 -22.03
C ASP A 169 -3.64 1.98 -21.98
N GLN A 170 -3.87 2.59 -20.81
CA GLN A 170 -3.68 4.03 -20.57
C GLN A 170 -2.23 4.37 -20.19
N LEU A 171 -1.45 3.38 -19.75
CA LEU A 171 -0.08 3.61 -19.28
C LEU A 171 0.80 4.37 -20.30
N PRO A 172 0.78 4.09 -21.62
CA PRO A 172 1.59 4.85 -22.57
C PRO A 172 1.26 6.35 -22.61
N GLU A 173 -0.02 6.70 -22.53
CA GLU A 173 -0.49 8.10 -22.53
C GLU A 173 -0.06 8.81 -21.24
N VAL A 174 -0.19 8.15 -20.09
CA VAL A 174 0.27 8.67 -18.80
C VAL A 174 1.78 8.92 -18.81
N LEU A 175 2.58 7.99 -19.34
CA LEU A 175 4.02 8.15 -19.44
C LEU A 175 4.44 9.24 -20.44
N GLU A 176 3.64 9.46 -21.50
CA GLU A 176 3.85 10.56 -22.44
C GLU A 176 3.59 11.91 -21.77
N GLY A 177 2.50 12.07 -21.02
CA GLY A 177 2.21 13.29 -20.25
C GLY A 177 3.34 13.66 -19.28
N ILE A 178 3.80 12.69 -18.48
CA ILE A 178 4.94 12.87 -17.56
C ILE A 178 6.20 13.36 -18.29
N ALA A 179 6.46 12.84 -19.50
CA ALA A 179 7.62 13.24 -20.29
C ALA A 179 7.47 14.65 -20.86
N GLU A 180 6.25 15.06 -21.24
CA GLU A 180 5.92 16.41 -21.71
C GLU A 180 6.10 17.47 -20.62
N ASP A 181 5.83 17.11 -19.36
CA ASP A 181 6.01 17.98 -18.18
C ASP A 181 7.48 18.18 -17.78
N GLY A 182 8.42 17.70 -18.59
CA GLY A 182 9.84 18.00 -18.45
C GLY A 182 10.61 17.04 -17.56
N LEU A 183 9.98 15.95 -17.08
CA LEU A 183 10.71 14.80 -16.56
C LEU A 183 11.43 14.14 -17.75
N VAL A 184 12.67 14.55 -18.05
CA VAL A 184 13.47 13.94 -19.13
C VAL A 184 13.89 12.55 -18.66
N VAL A 185 13.01 11.58 -18.91
CA VAL A 185 13.11 10.24 -18.36
C VAL A 185 14.13 9.39 -19.11
N ARG A 186 15.16 8.92 -18.41
CA ARG A 186 15.85 7.70 -18.83
C ARG A 186 15.01 6.51 -18.43
N THR A 187 14.55 5.72 -19.40
CA THR A 187 13.74 4.52 -19.15
C THR A 187 14.62 3.28 -19.17
N HIS A 188 14.56 2.51 -18.07
CA HIS A 188 15.29 1.26 -17.90
C HIS A 188 14.30 0.11 -17.65
N GLY A 189 14.40 -0.97 -18.42
CA GLY A 189 13.71 -2.21 -18.09
C GLY A 189 14.41 -2.91 -16.93
N LEU A 190 13.67 -3.27 -15.89
CA LEU A 190 14.21 -3.96 -14.71
C LEU A 190 13.92 -5.45 -14.73
N ASP A 191 14.85 -6.24 -14.18
CA ASP A 191 14.58 -7.64 -13.91
C ASP A 191 13.52 -7.78 -12.79
N PRO A 192 12.73 -8.87 -12.79
CA PRO A 192 11.64 -9.04 -11.81
C PRO A 192 12.05 -8.95 -10.34
N ALA A 193 13.22 -9.48 -9.97
CA ALA A 193 13.67 -9.52 -8.58
C ALA A 193 14.27 -8.18 -8.14
N GLU A 194 14.95 -7.50 -9.05
CA GLU A 194 15.47 -6.14 -8.87
C GLU A 194 14.33 -5.12 -8.79
N PHE A 195 13.35 -5.18 -9.69
CA PHE A 195 12.16 -4.33 -9.64
C PHE A 195 11.43 -4.46 -8.30
N ARG A 196 11.19 -5.70 -7.85
CA ARG A 196 10.59 -5.95 -6.54
C ARG A 196 11.39 -5.31 -5.41
N TRP A 197 12.72 -5.45 -5.45
CA TRP A 197 13.59 -4.88 -4.42
C TRP A 197 13.46 -3.36 -4.36
N TYR A 198 13.52 -2.65 -5.49
CA TYR A 198 13.39 -1.19 -5.52
C TYR A 198 12.03 -0.71 -5.00
N VAL A 199 10.94 -1.37 -5.39
CA VAL A 199 9.61 -0.97 -4.91
C VAL A 199 9.46 -1.25 -3.41
N GLU A 200 9.88 -2.43 -2.93
CA GLU A 200 9.81 -2.74 -1.49
C GLU A 200 10.68 -1.78 -0.66
N ASP A 201 11.90 -1.46 -1.11
CA ASP A 201 12.81 -0.53 -0.41
C ASP A 201 12.22 0.90 -0.32
N ALA A 202 11.58 1.39 -1.38
CA ALA A 202 10.91 2.70 -1.37
C ALA A 202 9.68 2.73 -0.44
N LEU A 203 8.87 1.68 -0.46
CA LEU A 203 7.71 1.56 0.43
C LEU A 203 8.13 1.39 1.90
N ASP A 204 9.22 0.68 2.17
CA ASP A 204 9.78 0.50 3.50
C ASP A 204 10.40 1.81 4.02
N ALA A 205 11.07 2.58 3.16
CA ALA A 205 11.56 3.91 3.49
C ALA A 205 10.42 4.86 3.90
N ARG A 206 9.31 4.89 3.13
CA ARG A 206 8.14 5.70 3.48
C ARG A 206 7.55 5.32 4.83
N ALA A 207 7.37 4.01 5.09
CA ALA A 207 6.83 3.55 6.37
C ALA A 207 7.67 4.02 7.59
N VAL A 208 9.00 4.11 7.45
CA VAL A 208 9.87 4.65 8.51
C VAL A 208 9.60 6.15 8.72
N HIS A 209 9.40 6.92 7.64
CA HIS A 209 9.07 8.34 7.74
C HIS A 209 7.73 8.58 8.43
N ASP A 210 6.70 7.79 8.09
CA ASP A 210 5.37 7.90 8.71
C ASP A 210 5.39 7.57 10.23
N GLU A 211 6.29 6.68 10.66
CA GLU A 211 6.51 6.37 12.09
C GLU A 211 7.26 7.49 12.83
N GLU A 212 8.19 8.18 12.16
CA GLU A 212 9.01 9.24 12.75
C GLU A 212 8.30 10.59 12.82
N ASP A 213 7.34 10.87 11.91
CA ASP A 213 6.50 12.08 11.92
C ASP A 213 4.99 11.79 11.85
N PRO A 214 4.39 11.28 12.95
CA PRO A 214 2.95 10.98 12.98
C PRO A 214 2.05 12.23 12.95
N LEU A 215 2.60 13.45 12.95
CA LEU A 215 1.82 14.69 12.95
C LEU A 215 1.38 15.12 11.54
N ASP A 216 2.15 14.81 10.49
CA ASP A 216 1.76 15.08 9.10
C ASP A 216 0.70 14.09 8.58
N ALA A 217 0.83 12.80 8.93
CA ALA A 217 -0.19 11.78 8.62
C ALA A 217 -1.56 12.08 9.28
N HIS A 218 -1.57 12.78 10.41
CA HIS A 218 -2.80 13.16 11.10
C HIS A 218 -3.48 14.40 10.47
N PHE A 219 -2.71 15.28 9.81
CA PHE A 219 -3.23 16.47 9.14
C PHE A 219 -3.84 16.14 7.76
N ALA A 220 -3.26 15.18 7.02
CA ALA A 220 -3.85 14.68 5.78
C ALA A 220 -5.26 14.08 5.98
N LEU A 221 -5.48 13.35 7.08
CA LEU A 221 -6.78 12.78 7.44
C LEU A 221 -7.85 13.80 7.89
N LEU A 222 -7.47 15.05 8.17
CA LEU A 222 -8.38 16.09 8.67
C LEU A 222 -8.71 17.17 7.63
N GLY A 223 -8.13 17.12 6.43
CA GLY A 223 -8.56 17.90 5.26
C GLY A 223 -8.53 19.43 5.41
N ASP A 224 -7.69 19.96 6.31
CA ASP A 224 -7.72 21.39 6.69
C ASP A 224 -6.36 22.10 6.57
N ALA A 225 -5.42 21.53 5.81
CA ALA A 225 -4.20 22.25 5.41
C ALA A 225 -4.42 22.86 4.03
N ASP A 226 -4.60 24.18 3.98
CA ASP A 226 -4.52 24.98 2.75
C ASP A 226 -3.04 24.93 2.29
N PRO A 227 -2.68 24.18 1.24
CA PRO A 227 -1.28 24.06 0.85
C PRO A 227 -0.77 25.40 0.35
N ASP A 228 0.41 25.80 0.81
CA ASP A 228 1.09 27.01 0.31
C ASP A 228 1.42 26.78 -1.17
N PRO A 229 0.93 27.61 -2.12
CA PRO A 229 1.10 27.37 -3.56
C PRO A 229 2.56 27.41 -4.05
N GLU A 230 3.52 27.73 -3.17
CA GLU A 230 4.95 27.67 -3.48
C GLU A 230 5.62 26.32 -3.14
N ASP A 231 4.92 25.40 -2.45
CA ASP A 231 5.41 24.03 -2.10
C ASP A 231 4.84 22.93 -3.02
N ALA A 232 4.18 23.33 -4.11
CA ALA A 232 3.69 22.44 -5.17
C ALA A 232 4.87 21.69 -5.82
N GLY A 233 5.13 20.47 -5.36
CA GLY A 233 6.15 19.58 -5.89
C GLY A 233 5.70 18.92 -7.19
N PRO A 234 6.59 18.18 -7.88
CA PRO A 234 6.19 17.32 -9.00
C PRO A 234 5.23 16.18 -8.62
N ALA A 235 4.88 16.03 -7.34
CA ALA A 235 3.80 15.16 -6.86
C ALA A 235 2.41 15.65 -7.33
N ASP A 236 2.24 16.96 -7.54
CA ASP A 236 0.99 17.58 -7.98
C ASP A 236 0.65 17.30 -9.46
N LEU A 237 1.52 16.58 -10.20
CA LEU A 237 1.31 16.22 -11.61
C LEU A 237 0.08 15.31 -11.83
N PHE A 238 -0.49 14.76 -10.76
CA PHE A 238 -1.66 13.88 -10.82
C PHE A 238 -2.86 14.38 -9.99
N GLU A 239 -2.77 15.58 -9.38
CA GLU A 239 -3.87 16.21 -8.64
C GLU A 239 -4.79 17.04 -9.56
N GLU A 240 -5.25 16.47 -10.67
CA GLU A 240 -6.35 17.08 -11.45
C GLU A 240 -7.66 16.35 -11.16
N ASP A 241 -8.63 17.12 -10.64
CA ASP A 241 -10.04 16.79 -10.40
C ASP A 241 -10.37 15.94 -9.15
N GLY A 242 -10.34 16.54 -7.95
CA GLY A 242 -11.35 16.44 -6.86
C GLY A 242 -11.85 15.07 -6.32
N ASP A 243 -11.45 13.95 -6.90
CA ASP A 243 -11.67 12.59 -6.43
C ASP A 243 -10.34 12.15 -5.80
N GLU A 244 -10.17 12.50 -4.53
CA GLU A 244 -9.08 11.99 -3.71
C GLU A 244 -9.12 10.44 -3.79
N GLY A 245 -8.09 9.87 -4.41
CA GLY A 245 -7.99 8.42 -4.63
C GLY A 245 -7.95 7.64 -3.31
N PRO A 246 -7.87 6.30 -3.36
CA PRO A 246 -7.68 5.52 -2.15
C PRO A 246 -6.43 6.01 -1.38
N PRO A 247 -6.45 6.02 -0.03
CA PRO A 247 -5.30 6.44 0.76
C PRO A 247 -4.03 5.65 0.40
N TYR A 248 -2.87 6.28 0.58
CA TYR A 248 -1.56 5.71 0.23
C TYR A 248 -1.36 4.29 0.79
N GLU A 249 -1.79 4.03 2.01
CA GLU A 249 -1.65 2.77 2.74
C GLU A 249 -2.45 1.64 2.08
N VAL A 250 -3.62 1.99 1.52
CA VAL A 250 -4.44 1.07 0.73
C VAL A 250 -3.70 0.70 -0.55
N MET A 251 -3.13 1.70 -1.22
CA MET A 251 -2.37 1.50 -2.46
C MET A 251 -1.09 0.71 -2.21
N ALA A 252 -0.35 1.01 -1.15
CA ALA A 252 0.86 0.33 -0.72
C ALA A 252 0.57 -1.14 -0.35
N ALA A 253 -0.51 -1.41 0.39
CA ALA A 253 -0.93 -2.76 0.71
C ALA A 253 -1.23 -3.58 -0.56
N LEU A 254 -1.92 -2.97 -1.54
CA LEU A 254 -2.19 -3.62 -2.82
C LEU A 254 -0.92 -3.87 -3.64
N VAL A 255 -0.02 -2.89 -3.73
CA VAL A 255 1.27 -3.04 -4.42
C VAL A 255 2.05 -4.19 -3.80
N ARG A 256 2.21 -4.21 -2.46
CA ARG A 256 2.91 -5.30 -1.75
C ARG A 256 2.29 -6.65 -2.06
N ALA A 257 0.96 -6.77 -2.01
CA ALA A 257 0.26 -8.00 -2.36
C ALA A 257 0.59 -8.48 -3.79
N ARG A 258 0.60 -7.57 -4.77
CA ARG A 258 0.92 -7.92 -6.16
C ARG A 258 2.40 -8.28 -6.36
N LEU A 259 3.32 -7.62 -5.64
CA LEU A 259 4.77 -7.93 -5.68
C LEU A 259 5.10 -9.34 -5.19
N THR A 260 4.24 -9.97 -4.37
CA THR A 260 4.44 -11.36 -3.92
C THR A 260 4.49 -12.37 -5.08
N THR A 261 3.91 -12.01 -6.23
CA THR A 261 3.93 -12.82 -7.46
C THR A 261 5.27 -12.80 -8.19
N LEU A 262 6.13 -11.82 -7.87
CA LEU A 262 7.49 -11.74 -8.38
C LEU A 262 8.44 -12.63 -7.57
N PRO A 263 9.58 -13.05 -8.16
CA PRO A 263 10.64 -13.72 -7.41
C PRO A 263 11.05 -12.92 -6.18
N ARG A 264 11.67 -13.60 -5.19
CA ARG A 264 12.19 -12.92 -3.99
C ARG A 264 13.05 -11.72 -4.36
N PRO A 265 12.94 -10.61 -3.62
CA PRO A 265 13.64 -9.38 -3.95
C PRO A 265 15.14 -9.63 -3.97
N ARG A 266 15.82 -9.06 -4.96
CA ARG A 266 17.27 -9.15 -5.10
C ARG A 266 17.84 -7.75 -5.19
N ARG A 267 18.59 -7.40 -4.14
CA ARG A 267 19.33 -6.14 -4.09
C ARG A 267 20.32 -6.02 -5.27
N PRO A 268 20.29 -4.92 -6.02
CA PRO A 268 21.25 -4.63 -7.06
C PRO A 268 22.67 -4.47 -6.52
N ALA A 269 23.66 -4.81 -7.33
CA ALA A 269 25.05 -4.68 -6.93
C ALA A 269 25.45 -3.21 -6.78
N GLY A 270 25.99 -2.82 -5.62
CA GLY A 270 26.50 -1.47 -5.37
C GLY A 270 25.48 -0.49 -4.79
N VAL A 271 24.21 -0.86 -4.69
CA VAL A 271 23.15 -0.04 -4.08
C VAL A 271 23.10 -0.29 -2.57
N ARG A 272 22.85 0.74 -1.75
CA ARG A 272 22.59 0.62 -0.31
C ARG A 272 21.09 0.69 -0.04
N GLY A 273 20.57 -0.20 0.81
CA GLY A 273 19.15 -0.17 1.22
C GLY A 273 18.96 0.60 2.51
N HIS A 274 17.73 1.07 2.77
CA HIS A 274 17.42 2.00 3.85
C HIS A 274 17.59 1.42 5.26
N HIS A 275 17.36 0.12 5.45
CA HIS A 275 17.56 -0.53 6.75
C HIS A 275 19.03 -0.51 7.25
N GLU A 276 20.01 -0.39 6.35
CA GLU A 276 21.43 -0.32 6.73
C GLU A 276 21.85 1.09 7.17
N THR A 277 21.32 2.15 6.55
CA THR A 277 21.64 3.54 6.91
C THR A 277 21.10 3.90 8.29
N ALA A 278 19.89 3.46 8.64
CA ALA A 278 19.30 3.66 9.97
C ALA A 278 20.07 2.88 11.07
N THR A 279 20.47 1.64 10.78
CA THR A 279 21.21 0.79 11.74
C THR A 279 22.64 1.30 11.97
N GLU A 280 23.33 1.78 10.94
CA GLU A 280 24.66 2.40 11.07
C GLU A 280 24.60 3.78 11.74
N ALA A 281 23.57 4.60 11.46
CA ALA A 281 23.35 5.87 12.16
C ALA A 281 23.11 5.65 13.66
N ALA A 282 22.26 4.67 14.02
CA ALA A 282 22.03 4.29 15.41
C ALA A 282 23.31 3.74 16.09
N ALA A 283 24.14 2.98 15.37
CA ALA A 283 25.42 2.51 15.86
C ALA A 283 26.45 3.64 16.04
N ALA A 284 26.47 4.63 15.15
CA ALA A 284 27.35 5.80 15.22
C ALA A 284 26.99 6.74 16.38
N VAL A 285 25.69 6.87 16.70
CA VAL A 285 25.21 7.62 17.88
C VAL A 285 25.59 6.90 19.19
N ARG A 286 25.50 5.56 19.24
CA ARG A 286 25.92 4.76 20.41
C ARG A 286 27.44 4.69 20.60
N GLY A 287 28.22 4.94 19.54
CA GLY A 287 29.69 4.94 19.56
C GLY A 287 30.33 6.28 19.97
N ARG A 288 29.55 7.35 20.16
CA ARG A 288 30.07 8.68 20.53
C ARG A 288 30.32 8.74 22.05
N PRO A 289 31.58 8.83 22.53
CA PRO A 289 31.84 9.01 23.94
C PRO A 289 31.28 10.36 24.41
N PRO A 290 30.79 10.47 25.66
CA PRO A 290 30.23 11.71 26.17
C PRO A 290 31.28 12.82 26.09
N VAL A 291 30.91 13.92 25.42
CA VAL A 291 31.72 15.14 25.38
C VAL A 291 31.81 15.68 26.81
N HIS A 292 32.92 15.42 27.48
CA HIS A 292 33.20 16.02 28.78
C HIS A 292 33.25 17.55 28.61
N ALA A 293 32.28 18.23 29.23
CA ALA A 293 32.27 19.67 29.37
C ALA A 293 33.51 20.11 30.15
N ALA A 294 34.48 20.71 29.47
CA ALA A 294 35.62 21.36 30.10
C ALA A 294 35.13 22.61 30.84
N GLY A 295 35.14 22.54 32.18
CA GLY A 295 34.83 23.66 33.05
C GLY A 295 35.84 24.82 32.91
N PRO A 296 35.41 26.06 33.18
CA PRO A 296 36.23 27.25 32.92
C PRO A 296 37.40 27.35 33.90
N THR A 297 38.60 27.50 33.35
CA THR A 297 39.83 27.76 34.10
C THR A 297 39.79 29.17 34.69
N ARG A 298 39.71 29.29 36.01
CA ARG A 298 39.94 30.56 36.72
C ARG A 298 41.43 30.90 36.72
N GLN A 299 41.77 32.08 36.22
CA GLN A 299 43.05 32.73 36.46
C GLN A 299 43.06 33.36 37.87
N THR A 300 44.10 33.06 38.63
CA THR A 300 44.70 33.93 39.67
C THR A 300 46.19 33.65 39.71
#